data_AF-A0ABD2LF64-F1
#
_entry.id   AF-A0ABD2LF64-F1
#
_cell.length_a   1.000
_cell.length_b   1.000
_cell.length_c   1.000
_cell.angle_alpha   90.00
_cell.angle_beta   90.00
_cell.angle_gamma   90.00
#
_symmetry.space_group_name_H-M   'P 1'
#
loop_
_entity.id
_entity.type
_entity.pdbx_description
1 polymer ?
#
loop_
_entity_poly.entity_id
_entity_poly.type
_entity_poly.pdbx_seq_one_letter_code
_entity_poly.pdbx_strand_id
1 'polypeptide(L)'
;MAPALDLDPITAALAEQERQRTLVFIGLPESNATRPSERVQDDREATTKILDHLEVEAEPTAIFRVGRFDSQRTTPRPLKVVIPTSAHQHIALGGWKRERVRLRSQKNLARLFVRPALTKEQLKEEYEARVRKRQQDPAPVAPPMQPAQTKDPTPVNENGPEPKEASEDTSEPSQVDKAIQKEIDRALLQIQSFRKELTHIVKRK
;
A
#
# COMPACT_ATOMS: atom_id res chain seq x y z
N MET A 1 18.79 -15.38 30.33
CA MET A 1 17.67 -16.04 29.63
C MET A 1 16.40 -15.69 30.39
N ALA A 2 15.46 -14.95 29.78
CA ALA A 2 14.20 -14.67 30.45
C ALA A 2 13.41 -15.99 30.56
N PRO A 3 12.85 -16.32 31.74
CA PRO A 3 12.01 -17.51 31.87
C PRO A 3 10.83 -17.38 30.91
N ALA A 4 10.50 -18.47 30.22
CA ALA A 4 9.22 -18.58 29.52
C ALA A 4 8.15 -18.38 30.59
N LEU A 5 7.51 -17.21 30.59
CA LEU A 5 6.36 -16.95 31.46
C LEU A 5 5.31 -17.97 31.03
N ASP A 6 5.09 -18.94 31.91
CA ASP A 6 4.05 -19.94 31.77
C ASP A 6 2.73 -19.17 31.91
N LEU A 7 2.21 -18.72 30.76
CA LEU A 7 0.99 -17.94 30.72
C LEU A 7 -0.14 -18.84 31.20
N ASP A 8 -0.89 -18.36 32.20
CA ASP A 8 -2.08 -19.06 32.67
C ASP A 8 -2.96 -19.47 31.47
N PRO A 9 -3.54 -20.68 31.48
CA PRO A 9 -4.24 -21.25 30.33
C PRO A 9 -5.37 -20.36 29.81
N ILE A 10 -6.00 -19.57 30.69
CA ILE A 10 -7.03 -18.59 30.34
C ILE A 10 -6.44 -17.47 29.47
N THR A 11 -5.31 -16.91 29.86
CA THR A 11 -4.63 -15.84 29.11
C THR A 11 -4.17 -16.35 27.75
N ALA A 12 -3.67 -17.58 27.68
CA ALA A 12 -3.31 -18.23 26.42
C ALA A 12 -4.53 -18.39 25.50
N ALA A 13 -5.68 -18.85 26.04
CA ALA A 13 -6.93 -18.99 25.29
C ALA A 13 -7.47 -17.64 24.77
N LEU A 14 -7.39 -16.58 25.58
CA LEU A 14 -7.79 -15.23 25.17
C LEU A 14 -6.89 -14.68 24.06
N ALA A 15 -5.58 -14.87 24.18
CA ALA A 15 -4.62 -14.47 23.15
C ALA A 15 -4.82 -15.25 21.83
N GLU A 16 -5.15 -16.54 21.93
CA GLU A 16 -5.54 -17.38 20.79
C GLU A 16 -6.80 -16.83 20.10
N GLN A 17 -7.85 -16.57 20.88
CA GLN A 17 -9.11 -16.04 20.36
C GLN A 17 -8.92 -14.66 19.71
N GLU A 18 -8.12 -13.77 20.31
CA GLU A 18 -7.75 -12.50 19.69
C GLU A 18 -7.00 -12.70 18.37
N ARG A 19 -6.05 -13.63 18.32
CA ARG A 19 -5.28 -13.92 17.11
C ARG A 19 -6.18 -14.38 15.96
N GLN A 20 -7.15 -15.27 16.24
CA GLN A 20 -8.09 -15.80 15.25
C GLN A 20 -9.01 -14.74 14.62
N ARG A 21 -9.13 -13.57 15.25
CA ARG A 21 -9.90 -12.42 14.73
C ARG A 21 -9.00 -11.22 14.43
N THR A 22 -7.70 -11.41 14.27
CA THR A 22 -6.76 -10.32 13.96
C THR A 22 -6.26 -10.40 12.53
N LEU A 23 -6.33 -9.27 11.82
CA LEU A 23 -5.69 -9.04 10.55
C LEU A 23 -4.38 -8.28 10.75
N VAL A 24 -3.41 -8.52 9.87
CA VAL A 24 -2.16 -7.76 9.83
C VAL A 24 -2.02 -7.13 8.45
N PHE A 25 -2.02 -5.80 8.41
CA PHE A 25 -1.76 -5.05 7.20
C PHE A 25 -0.28 -4.69 7.14
N ILE A 26 0.37 -5.07 6.04
CA ILE A 26 1.79 -4.82 5.80
C ILE A 26 1.89 -3.87 4.62
N GLY A 27 2.74 -2.84 4.74
CA GLY A 27 2.98 -1.89 3.65
C GLY A 27 1.92 -0.80 3.50
N LEU A 28 0.97 -0.69 4.43
CA LEU A 28 0.08 0.48 4.51
C LEU A 28 0.91 1.71 4.92
N PRO A 29 0.90 2.82 4.14
CA PRO A 29 1.65 4.03 4.47
C PRO A 29 1.36 4.52 5.89
N GLU A 30 2.38 5.01 6.59
CA GLU A 30 2.19 5.69 7.87
C GLU A 30 1.87 7.16 7.62
N SER A 31 1.04 7.74 8.49
CA SER A 31 0.77 9.17 8.46
C SER A 31 2.00 9.97 8.88
N ASN A 32 2.22 11.09 8.20
CA ASN A 32 3.26 12.08 8.52
C ASN A 32 2.73 13.18 9.46
N ALA A 33 1.51 13.04 10.00
CA ALA A 33 0.93 14.01 10.92
C ALA A 33 1.81 14.17 12.16
N THR A 34 1.95 15.40 12.63
CA THR A 34 2.81 15.73 13.76
C THR A 34 2.28 15.10 15.05
N ARG A 35 0.96 15.11 15.25
CA ARG A 35 0.34 14.64 16.49
C ARG A 35 0.08 13.12 16.44
N PRO A 36 0.41 12.36 17.51
CA PRO A 36 0.12 10.94 17.56
C PRO A 36 -1.36 10.59 17.40
N SER A 37 -2.26 11.42 17.95
CA SER A 37 -3.72 11.22 17.83
C SER A 37 -4.20 11.29 16.39
N GLU A 38 -3.67 12.22 15.60
CA GLU A 38 -3.99 12.35 14.17
C GLU A 38 -3.50 11.13 13.40
N ARG A 39 -2.27 10.65 13.67
CA ARG A 39 -1.76 9.43 13.04
C ARG A 39 -2.61 8.19 13.34
N VAL A 40 -3.09 8.06 14.57
CA VAL A 40 -4.00 6.97 14.97
C VAL A 40 -5.34 7.10 14.24
N GLN A 41 -5.86 8.32 14.09
CA GLN A 41 -7.10 8.57 13.35
C GLN A 41 -6.93 8.26 11.86
N ASP A 42 -5.83 8.65 11.25
CA ASP A 42 -5.51 8.33 9.85
C ASP A 42 -5.41 6.81 9.63
N ASP A 43 -4.78 6.07 10.56
CA ASP A 43 -4.72 4.61 10.53
C ASP A 43 -6.13 3.98 10.65
N ARG A 44 -7.02 4.55 11.49
CA ARG A 44 -8.42 4.12 11.59
C ARG A 44 -9.16 4.33 10.27
N GLU A 45 -9.09 5.53 9.70
CA GLU A 45 -9.77 5.86 8.45
C GLU A 45 -9.28 5.03 7.27
N ALA A 46 -7.96 4.84 7.15
CA ALA A 46 -7.38 3.99 6.12
C ALA A 46 -7.83 2.53 6.29
N THR A 47 -7.90 2.05 7.53
CA THR A 47 -8.38 0.70 7.84
C THR A 47 -9.85 0.53 7.47
N THR A 48 -10.72 1.47 7.86
CA THR A 48 -12.15 1.43 7.52
C THR A 48 -12.33 1.40 6.00
N LYS A 49 -11.67 2.30 5.25
CA LYS A 49 -11.72 2.30 3.78
C LYS A 49 -11.30 0.96 3.18
N ILE A 50 -10.27 0.32 3.72
CA ILE A 50 -9.84 -1.00 3.25
C ILE A 50 -10.93 -2.03 3.56
N LEU A 51 -11.47 -2.05 4.77
CA LEU A 51 -12.52 -3.00 5.16
C LEU A 51 -13.80 -2.83 4.32
N ASP A 52 -14.17 -1.60 3.95
CA ASP A 52 -15.28 -1.32 3.04
C ASP A 52 -15.05 -1.96 1.66
N HIS A 53 -13.83 -1.84 1.12
CA HIS A 53 -13.47 -2.49 -0.15
C HIS A 53 -13.47 -4.02 -0.06
N LEU A 54 -13.28 -4.56 1.15
CA LEU A 54 -13.29 -5.99 1.43
C LEU A 54 -14.68 -6.51 1.81
N GLU A 55 -15.71 -5.64 1.79
CA GLU A 55 -17.09 -5.95 2.16
C GLU A 55 -17.22 -6.51 3.59
N VAL A 56 -16.45 -5.93 4.52
CA VAL A 56 -16.46 -6.32 5.93
C VAL A 56 -17.32 -5.34 6.72
N GLU A 57 -18.53 -5.75 7.07
CA GLU A 57 -19.50 -4.95 7.83
C GLU A 57 -19.22 -5.02 9.35
N ALA A 58 -18.02 -4.64 9.78
CA ALA A 58 -17.66 -4.62 11.19
C ALA A 58 -16.68 -3.51 11.54
N GLU A 59 -16.94 -2.84 12.67
CA GLU A 59 -15.99 -1.91 13.26
C GLU A 59 -14.86 -2.67 13.99
N PRO A 60 -13.58 -2.38 13.69
CA PRO A 60 -12.46 -2.97 14.40
C PRO A 60 -12.45 -2.59 15.88
N THR A 61 -12.25 -3.58 16.75
CA THR A 61 -12.11 -3.40 18.20
C THR A 61 -10.82 -2.65 18.56
N ALA A 62 -9.73 -2.92 17.84
CA ALA A 62 -8.44 -2.26 18.08
C ALA A 62 -7.63 -2.14 16.80
N ILE A 63 -6.95 -1.01 16.64
CA ILE A 63 -6.07 -0.70 15.52
C ILE A 63 -4.79 -0.08 16.06
N PHE A 64 -3.65 -0.69 15.78
CA PHE A 64 -2.36 -0.18 16.25
C PHE A 64 -1.17 -0.69 15.41
N ARG A 65 -0.15 0.16 15.27
CA ARG A 65 1.11 -0.21 14.61
C ARG A 65 2.00 -1.01 15.55
N VAL A 66 2.63 -2.05 15.03
CA VAL A 66 3.55 -2.90 15.78
C VAL A 66 4.99 -2.46 15.57
N GLY A 67 5.71 -2.28 16.68
CA GLY A 67 7.13 -1.91 16.69
C GLY A 67 7.38 -0.43 16.96
N ARG A 68 8.66 -0.09 17.17
CA ARG A 68 9.08 1.28 17.47
C ARG A 68 8.91 2.19 16.26
N PHE A 69 8.30 3.35 16.46
CA PHE A 69 8.25 4.38 15.43
C PHE A 69 9.68 4.87 15.12
N ASP A 70 10.01 4.91 13.84
CA ASP A 70 11.32 5.32 13.35
C ASP A 70 11.10 6.10 12.05
N SER A 71 11.40 7.40 12.09
CA SER A 71 11.23 8.30 10.95
C SER A 71 12.22 8.04 9.81
N GLN A 72 13.31 7.33 10.07
CA GLN A 72 14.31 6.94 9.06
C GLN A 72 13.95 5.62 8.37
N ARG A 73 12.87 4.96 8.82
CA ARG A 73 12.47 3.66 8.30
C ARG A 73 11.85 3.80 6.92
N THR A 74 12.47 3.16 5.94
CA THR A 74 11.98 3.12 4.54
C THR A 74 10.73 2.27 4.34
N THR A 75 10.34 1.47 5.34
CA THR A 75 9.20 0.55 5.25
C THR A 75 8.20 0.79 6.38
N PRO A 76 6.91 1.00 6.05
CA PRO A 76 5.88 1.19 7.06
C PRO A 76 5.81 0.01 8.04
N ARG A 77 5.53 0.29 9.31
CA ARG A 77 5.30 -0.72 10.33
C ARG A 77 4.03 -1.52 10.03
N PRO A 78 4.00 -2.83 10.34
CA PRO A 78 2.78 -3.60 10.26
C PRO A 78 1.69 -2.98 11.16
N LEU A 79 0.48 -2.89 10.63
CA LEU A 79 -0.70 -2.49 11.39
C LEU A 79 -1.46 -3.75 11.80
N LYS A 80 -1.70 -3.92 13.10
CA LYS A 80 -2.62 -4.94 13.62
C LYS A 80 -4.02 -4.36 13.69
N VAL A 81 -4.97 -5.12 13.17
CA VAL A 81 -6.40 -4.78 13.15
C VAL A 81 -7.15 -5.93 13.78
N VAL A 82 -7.68 -5.71 14.98
CA VAL A 82 -8.48 -6.69 15.71
C VAL A 82 -9.94 -6.42 15.40
N ILE A 83 -10.65 -7.41 14.87
CA ILE A 83 -12.07 -7.30 14.51
C ILE A 83 -12.94 -8.15 15.44
N PRO A 84 -14.27 -7.94 15.49
CA PRO A 84 -15.11 -8.54 16.53
C PRO A 84 -15.13 -10.07 16.51
N THR A 85 -15.12 -10.70 15.33
CA THR A 85 -15.22 -12.16 15.18
C THR A 85 -14.26 -12.71 14.13
N SER A 86 -13.92 -13.99 14.24
CA SER A 86 -13.11 -14.71 13.23
C SER A 86 -13.85 -14.84 11.89
N ALA A 87 -15.19 -14.86 11.89
CA ALA A 87 -15.98 -14.87 10.66
C ALA A 87 -15.71 -13.63 9.79
N HIS A 88 -15.69 -12.43 10.38
CA HIS A 88 -15.30 -11.21 9.68
C HIS A 88 -13.85 -11.27 9.16
N GLN A 89 -12.95 -11.97 9.87
CA GLN A 89 -11.57 -12.15 9.42
C GLN A 89 -11.52 -13.02 8.15
N HIS A 90 -12.28 -14.12 8.13
CA HIS A 90 -12.40 -14.97 6.96
C HIS A 90 -13.00 -14.22 5.77
N ILE A 91 -14.03 -13.41 5.99
CA ILE A 91 -14.61 -12.54 4.95
C ILE A 91 -13.54 -11.59 4.41
N ALA A 92 -12.84 -10.85 5.29
CA ALA A 92 -11.79 -9.91 4.91
C ALA A 92 -10.67 -10.57 4.09
N LEU A 93 -10.20 -11.76 4.52
CA LEU A 93 -9.16 -12.50 3.82
C LEU A 93 -9.64 -13.07 2.48
N GLY A 94 -10.91 -13.48 2.39
CA GLY A 94 -11.56 -13.88 1.15
C GLY A 94 -11.69 -12.72 0.17
N GLY A 95 -12.22 -11.58 0.63
CA GLY A 95 -12.29 -10.32 -0.10
C GLY A 95 -10.91 -9.89 -0.59
N TRP A 96 -9.88 -9.97 0.26
CA TRP A 96 -8.52 -9.59 -0.10
C TRP A 96 -7.98 -10.41 -1.27
N LYS A 97 -8.24 -11.72 -1.30
CA LYS A 97 -7.81 -12.57 -2.42
C LYS A 97 -8.44 -12.14 -3.75
N ARG A 98 -9.70 -11.68 -3.73
CA ARG A 98 -10.44 -11.19 -4.91
C ARG A 98 -10.00 -9.79 -5.32
N GLU A 99 -9.88 -8.88 -4.34
CA GLU A 99 -9.76 -7.43 -4.56
C GLU A 99 -8.33 -6.90 -4.56
N ARG A 100 -7.33 -7.70 -4.14
CA ARG A 100 -5.93 -7.23 -4.01
C ARG A 100 -5.37 -6.58 -5.27
N VAL A 101 -5.78 -7.01 -6.47
CA VAL A 101 -5.29 -6.43 -7.73
C VAL A 101 -5.82 -5.00 -7.89
N ARG A 102 -7.12 -4.80 -7.66
CA ARG A 102 -7.78 -3.49 -7.69
C ARG A 102 -7.29 -2.58 -6.57
N LEU A 103 -7.11 -3.10 -5.36
CA LEU A 103 -6.57 -2.32 -4.25
C LEU A 103 -5.13 -1.87 -4.54
N ARG A 104 -4.29 -2.75 -5.08
CA ARG A 104 -2.88 -2.43 -5.38
C ARG A 104 -2.67 -1.55 -6.61
N SER A 105 -3.69 -1.31 -7.43
CA SER A 105 -3.58 -0.31 -8.50
C SER A 105 -3.55 1.12 -7.94
N GLN A 106 -4.06 1.32 -6.72
CA GLN A 106 -3.98 2.59 -6.02
C GLN A 106 -2.55 2.81 -5.52
N LYS A 107 -1.94 3.96 -5.84
CA LYS A 107 -0.53 4.27 -5.53
C LYS A 107 -0.20 4.13 -4.04
N ASN A 108 -1.11 4.53 -3.17
CA ASN A 108 -0.98 4.43 -1.71
C ASN A 108 -1.10 2.99 -1.18
N LEU A 109 -1.74 2.07 -1.91
CA LEU A 109 -1.98 0.69 -1.47
C LEU A 109 -1.22 -0.35 -2.31
N ALA A 110 -0.37 0.07 -3.25
CA ALA A 110 0.41 -0.83 -4.11
C ALA A 110 1.24 -1.86 -3.32
N ARG A 111 1.74 -1.47 -2.15
CA ARG A 111 2.53 -2.32 -1.25
C ARG A 111 1.70 -3.01 -0.16
N LEU A 112 0.38 -2.79 -0.14
CA LEU A 112 -0.51 -3.39 0.85
C LEU A 112 -0.48 -4.91 0.71
N PHE A 113 -0.37 -5.59 1.83
CA PHE A 113 -0.57 -7.02 1.95
C PHE A 113 -1.33 -7.32 3.23
N VAL A 114 -2.45 -8.03 3.09
CA VAL A 114 -3.30 -8.44 4.19
C VAL A 114 -3.09 -9.93 4.44
N ARG A 115 -2.93 -10.29 5.71
CA ARG A 115 -2.80 -11.68 6.17
C ARG A 115 -3.42 -11.87 7.55
N PRO A 116 -3.70 -13.12 7.97
CA PRO A 116 -4.04 -13.40 9.36
C PRO A 116 -2.86 -13.12 10.30
N ALA A 117 -3.15 -12.87 11.58
CA ALA A 117 -2.13 -12.90 12.62
C ALA A 117 -1.64 -14.33 12.82
N LEU A 118 -0.31 -14.51 12.80
CA LEU A 118 0.34 -15.80 12.96
C LEU A 118 0.91 -15.96 14.38
N THR A 119 1.18 -17.20 14.79
CA THR A 119 1.89 -17.47 16.05
C THR A 119 3.34 -16.99 15.97
N LYS A 120 4.05 -16.96 17.12
CA LYS A 120 5.46 -16.57 17.15
C LYS A 120 6.33 -17.53 16.35
N GLU A 121 6.01 -18.83 16.42
CA GLU A 121 6.69 -19.90 15.70
C GLU A 121 6.50 -19.73 14.19
N GLN A 122 5.25 -19.55 13.74
CA GLN A 122 4.92 -19.31 12.34
C GLN A 122 5.54 -18.01 11.80
N LEU A 123 5.58 -16.95 12.61
CA LEU A 123 6.26 -15.69 12.27
C LEU A 123 7.76 -15.91 12.06
N LYS A 124 8.39 -16.71 12.92
CA LYS A 124 9.81 -17.06 12.82
C LYS A 124 10.08 -17.84 11.54
N GLU A 125 9.26 -18.85 11.23
CA GLU A 125 9.36 -19.63 10.00
C GLU A 125 9.18 -18.76 8.74
N GLU A 126 8.18 -17.87 8.71
CA GLU A 126 8.00 -16.92 7.60
C GLU A 126 9.21 -16.00 7.43
N TYR A 127 9.77 -15.53 8.54
CA TYR A 127 10.94 -14.66 8.52
C TYR A 127 12.16 -15.41 7.96
N GLU A 128 12.43 -16.61 8.46
CA GLU A 128 13.51 -17.47 7.98
C GLU A 128 13.34 -17.82 6.50
N ALA A 129 12.12 -18.12 6.04
CA ALA A 129 11.82 -18.36 4.64
C ALA A 129 12.10 -17.13 3.76
N ARG A 130 11.77 -15.91 4.24
CA ARG A 130 12.08 -14.66 3.54
C ARG A 130 13.58 -14.39 3.48
N VAL A 131 14.31 -14.67 4.56
CA VAL A 131 15.77 -14.55 4.60
C VAL A 131 16.41 -15.51 3.60
N ARG A 132 15.99 -16.79 3.59
CA ARG A 132 16.47 -17.80 2.63
C ARG A 132 16.22 -17.38 1.18
N LYS A 133 15.01 -16.90 0.85
CA LYS A 133 14.71 -16.40 -0.50
C LYS A 133 15.59 -15.23 -0.92
N ARG A 134 15.86 -14.27 -0.02
CA ARG A 134 16.77 -13.15 -0.30
C ARG A 134 18.22 -13.58 -0.51
N GLN A 135 18.64 -14.66 0.13
CA GLN A 135 19.97 -15.24 -0.05
C GLN A 135 20.09 -16.03 -1.36
N GLN A 136 19.00 -16.66 -1.80
CA GLN A 136 18.93 -17.42 -3.06
C GLN A 136 18.81 -16.50 -4.27
N ASP A 137 17.98 -15.45 -4.16
CA ASP A 137 17.80 -14.42 -5.19
C ASP A 137 18.28 -13.06 -4.65
N PRO A 138 19.59 -12.78 -4.63
CA PRO A 138 20.06 -11.44 -4.33
C PRO A 138 19.51 -10.51 -5.40
N ALA A 139 18.62 -9.59 -5.02
CA ALA A 139 18.29 -8.45 -5.88
C ALA A 139 19.62 -7.83 -6.36
N PRO A 140 19.76 -7.46 -7.64
CA PRO A 140 21.00 -6.87 -8.12
C PRO A 140 21.31 -5.66 -7.24
N VAL A 141 22.39 -5.78 -6.45
CA VAL A 141 22.91 -4.69 -5.66
C VAL A 141 23.29 -3.64 -6.69
N ALA A 142 22.53 -2.56 -6.78
CA ALA A 142 22.94 -1.42 -7.57
C ALA A 142 24.36 -1.06 -7.11
N PRO A 143 25.35 -1.00 -8.02
CA PRO A 143 26.73 -0.75 -7.64
C PRO A 143 26.77 0.53 -6.81
N PRO A 144 27.65 0.60 -5.78
CA PRO A 144 27.76 1.77 -4.94
C PRO A 144 27.95 2.99 -5.84
N MET A 145 27.04 3.98 -5.72
CA MET A 145 27.21 5.29 -6.32
C MET A 145 28.60 5.78 -5.94
N GLN A 146 29.49 5.86 -6.93
CA GLN A 146 30.79 6.47 -6.74
C GLN A 146 30.56 7.91 -6.27
N PRO A 147 31.30 8.38 -5.25
CA PRO A 147 31.14 9.75 -4.76
C PRO A 147 31.38 10.71 -5.92
N ALA A 148 30.43 11.62 -6.12
CA ALA A 148 30.49 12.67 -7.13
C ALA A 148 31.81 13.44 -6.97
N GLN A 149 32.66 13.37 -8.00
CA GLN A 149 33.85 14.21 -8.06
C GLN A 149 33.38 15.67 -8.18
N THR A 150 33.65 16.45 -7.13
CA THR A 150 33.57 17.90 -7.13
C THR A 150 34.50 18.44 -8.21
N LYS A 151 33.92 19.00 -9.28
CA LYS A 151 34.65 19.86 -10.20
C LYS A 151 34.51 21.28 -9.68
N ASP A 152 35.62 21.83 -9.22
CA ASP A 152 35.82 23.23 -8.87
C ASP A 152 35.64 24.15 -10.10
N PRO A 153 35.45 25.47 -9.87
CA PRO A 153 34.63 26.32 -10.72
C PRO A 153 35.38 26.92 -11.91
N THR A 154 34.71 26.95 -13.06
CA THR A 154 35.13 27.71 -14.26
C THR A 154 34.81 29.20 -14.07
N PRO A 155 35.69 30.13 -14.50
CA PRO A 155 35.60 31.54 -14.16
C PRO A 155 34.44 32.28 -14.85
N VAL A 156 33.95 33.28 -14.12
CA VAL A 156 33.00 34.31 -14.53
C VAL A 156 33.50 35.02 -15.79
N ASN A 157 32.69 35.06 -16.84
CA ASN A 157 32.86 36.03 -17.92
C ASN A 157 31.58 36.86 -18.02
N GLU A 158 31.70 38.11 -17.56
CA GLU A 158 30.73 39.18 -17.71
C GLU A 158 30.66 39.57 -19.18
N ASN A 159 29.52 39.36 -19.83
CA ASN A 159 29.03 40.20 -20.93
C ASN A 159 27.57 39.81 -21.22
N GLY A 160 26.65 40.65 -20.74
CA GLY A 160 25.26 40.65 -21.23
C GLY A 160 25.20 41.17 -22.66
N PRO A 161 24.15 40.80 -23.40
CA PRO A 161 23.13 41.83 -23.62
C PRO A 161 21.69 41.35 -23.45
N GLU A 162 20.85 42.36 -23.28
CA GLU A 162 19.40 42.47 -23.03
C GLU A 162 18.44 41.72 -23.97
N PRO A 163 17.12 41.68 -23.64
CA PRO A 163 16.25 40.53 -23.83
C PRO A 163 15.51 40.53 -25.17
N LYS A 164 15.14 39.34 -25.65
CA LYS A 164 14.17 39.15 -26.73
C LYS A 164 13.09 38.13 -26.34
N GLU A 165 11.89 38.68 -26.21
CA GLU A 165 10.58 38.22 -26.69
C GLU A 165 10.11 36.77 -26.42
N ALA A 166 8.90 36.72 -25.88
CA ALA A 166 8.08 35.54 -25.68
C ALA A 166 7.74 34.85 -27.01
N SER A 167 7.81 33.51 -27.01
CA SER A 167 7.20 32.68 -28.05
C SER A 167 6.35 31.60 -27.40
N GLU A 168 5.03 31.66 -27.65
CA GLU A 168 4.07 30.58 -27.43
C GLU A 168 4.47 29.37 -28.28
N ASP A 169 4.70 28.23 -27.62
CA ASP A 169 5.00 26.96 -28.30
C ASP A 169 3.70 26.16 -28.47
N THR A 170 3.05 26.35 -29.61
CA THR A 170 1.99 25.45 -30.11
C THR A 170 2.64 24.29 -30.86
N SER A 171 3.11 23.28 -30.13
CA SER A 171 3.61 22.03 -30.72
C SER A 171 2.44 21.11 -31.09
N GLU A 172 2.27 20.81 -32.37
CA GLU A 172 1.28 19.83 -32.83
C GLU A 172 1.57 18.43 -32.26
N PRO A 173 0.54 17.68 -31.80
CA PRO A 173 0.73 16.36 -31.21
C PRO A 173 1.24 15.34 -32.23
N SER A 174 2.21 14.53 -31.79
CA SER A 174 2.89 13.51 -32.59
C SER A 174 1.90 12.51 -33.19
N GLN A 175 2.24 11.92 -34.34
CA GLN A 175 1.41 10.88 -34.97
C GLN A 175 1.14 9.68 -34.04
N VAL A 176 2.07 9.41 -33.12
CA VAL A 176 1.92 8.37 -32.08
C VAL A 176 0.84 8.75 -31.07
N ASP A 177 0.79 10.02 -30.66
CA ASP A 177 -0.21 10.52 -29.72
C ASP A 177 -1.62 10.51 -30.33
N LYS A 178 -1.72 10.81 -31.63
CA LYS A 178 -2.99 10.72 -32.38
C LYS A 178 -3.50 9.27 -32.47
N ALA A 179 -2.60 8.29 -32.59
CA ALA A 179 -2.97 6.87 -32.62
C ALA A 179 -3.46 6.38 -31.25
N ILE A 180 -2.76 6.75 -30.18
CA ILE A 180 -3.15 6.42 -28.80
C ILE A 180 -4.51 7.05 -28.46
N GLN A 181 -4.71 8.32 -28.81
CA GLN A 181 -5.97 9.01 -28.55
C GLN A 181 -7.17 8.33 -29.26
N LYS A 182 -6.97 7.88 -30.50
CA LYS A 182 -8.00 7.16 -31.27
C LYS A 182 -8.40 5.83 -30.63
N GLU A 183 -7.45 5.14 -29.99
CA GLU A 183 -7.70 3.87 -29.33
C GLU A 183 -8.43 4.07 -27.99
N ILE A 184 -8.10 5.14 -27.26
CA ILE A 184 -8.83 5.58 -26.07
C ILE A 184 -10.28 5.92 -26.41
N ASP A 185 -10.51 6.70 -27.48
CA ASP A 185 -11.86 7.10 -27.90
C ASP A 185 -12.71 5.89 -28.31
N ARG A 186 -12.08 4.88 -28.96
CA ARG A 186 -12.75 3.62 -29.33
C ARG A 186 -13.17 2.82 -28.09
N ALA A 187 -12.31 2.73 -27.08
CA ALA A 187 -12.63 2.04 -25.83
C ALA A 187 -13.77 2.73 -25.08
N LEU A 188 -13.80 4.07 -25.06
CA LEU A 188 -14.86 4.85 -24.43
C LEU A 188 -16.22 4.62 -25.09
N LEU A 189 -16.27 4.51 -26.42
CA LEU A 189 -17.51 4.20 -27.15
C LEU A 189 -18.05 2.80 -26.81
N GLN A 190 -17.18 1.81 -26.67
CA GLN A 190 -17.59 0.45 -26.26
C GLN A 190 -18.12 0.42 -24.82
N ILE A 191 -17.51 1.18 -23.90
CA ILE A 191 -17.99 1.28 -22.52
C ILE A 191 -19.37 1.96 -22.49
N GLN A 192 -19.57 3.01 -23.30
CA GLN A 192 -20.85 3.70 -23.39
C GLN A 192 -21.96 2.83 -24.00
N SER A 193 -21.65 2.01 -25.00
CA SER A 193 -22.64 1.07 -25.57
C SER A 193 -23.06 0.02 -24.53
N PHE A 194 -22.10 -0.53 -23.79
CA PHE A 194 -22.36 -1.52 -22.75
C PHE A 194 -23.21 -0.93 -21.60
N ARG A 195 -22.94 0.31 -21.22
CA ARG A 195 -23.74 1.02 -20.19
C ARG A 195 -25.18 1.23 -20.64
N LYS A 196 -25.43 1.54 -21.92
CA LYS A 196 -26.80 1.67 -22.47
C LYS A 196 -27.54 0.33 -22.45
N GLU A 197 -26.89 -0.77 -22.83
CA GLU A 197 -27.48 -2.12 -22.77
C GLU A 197 -27.85 -2.52 -21.33
N LEU A 198 -26.96 -2.27 -20.37
CA LEU A 198 -27.23 -2.54 -18.95
C LEU A 198 -28.39 -1.71 -18.40
N THR A 199 -28.53 -0.46 -18.86
CA THR A 199 -29.65 0.41 -18.46
C THR A 199 -31.00 -0.11 -18.97
N HIS A 200 -31.02 -0.74 -20.15
CA HIS A 200 -32.22 -1.39 -20.70
C HIS A 200 -32.60 -2.68 -19.96
N ILE A 201 -31.62 -3.43 -19.46
CA ILE A 201 -31.85 -4.66 -18.68
C ILE A 201 -32.46 -4.34 -17.31
N VAL A 202 -32.00 -3.27 -16.65
CA VAL A 202 -32.52 -2.85 -15.35
C VAL A 202 -33.95 -2.29 -15.43
N LYS A 203 -34.35 -1.70 -16.58
CA LYS A 203 -35.72 -1.17 -16.78
C LYS A 203 -36.76 -2.20 -17.22
N ARG A 204 -36.39 -3.47 -17.43
CA ARG A 204 -37.29 -4.56 -17.86
C ARG A 204 -37.64 -5.56 -16.74
N LYS A 205 -37.25 -5.29 -15.50
CA LYS A 205 -37.73 -5.96 -14.28
C LYS A 205 -38.62 -5.01 -13.50
#